data_AF-A0A924VJJ4-F1
#
_entry.id   AF-A0A924VJJ4-F1
#
_cell.length_a   1.000
_cell.length_b   1.000
_cell.length_c   1.000
_cell.angle_alpha   90.00
_cell.angle_beta   90.00
_cell.angle_gamma   90.00
#
_symmetry.space_group_name_H-M   'P 1'
#
loop_
_entity.id
_entity.type
_entity.pdbx_description
1 polymer ?
#
loop_
_entity_poly.entity_id
_entity_poly.type
_entity_poly.pdbx_seq_one_letter_code
_entity_poly.pdbx_strand_id
1 'polypeptide(L)' 'MNDHSPVPAGWYRDPLGLPQLRWWNGLSWTNRIEEHRPEIQLATPEPIDSRLVGAR' A
#
# COMPACT_ATOMS: atom_id res chain seq x y z
N MET A 1 -2.46 2.72 33.71
CA MET A 1 -1.26 3.02 32.89
C MET A 1 -1.77 3.39 31.51
N ASN A 2 -1.51 4.60 31.02
CA ASN A 2 -1.87 4.97 29.64
C ASN A 2 -0.64 4.77 28.77
N ASP A 3 -0.60 3.65 28.04
CA ASP A 3 0.40 3.34 27.03
C ASP A 3 0.18 4.22 25.79
N HIS A 4 0.72 5.44 25.80
CA HIS A 4 0.90 6.21 24.58
C HIS A 4 2.21 5.79 23.93
N SER A 5 2.20 4.67 23.22
CA SER A 5 3.33 4.29 22.37
C SER A 5 3.51 5.35 21.28
N PRO A 6 4.71 5.91 21.10
CA PRO A 6 4.96 6.90 20.06
C PRO A 6 4.69 6.29 18.67
N VAL A 7 4.14 7.10 17.77
CA VAL A 7 3.87 6.68 16.39
C VAL A 7 5.22 6.46 15.67
N PRO A 8 5.51 5.25 15.18
CA PRO A 8 6.79 4.95 14.54
C PRO A 8 6.93 5.68 13.19
N ALA A 9 8.16 5.87 12.73
CA ALA A 9 8.41 6.44 11.42
C ALA A 9 7.86 5.52 10.30
N GLY A 10 7.21 6.10 9.30
CA GLY A 10 6.52 5.32 8.27
C GLY A 10 5.74 6.17 7.27
N TRP A 11 5.17 5.50 6.27
CA TRP A 11 4.22 6.09 5.33
C TRP A 11 2.80 6.00 5.90
N TYR A 12 2.11 7.13 5.90
CA TYR A 12 0.76 7.23 6.43
C TYR A 12 -0.10 8.08 5.49
N ARG A 13 -1.42 7.95 5.62
CA ARG A 13 -2.35 8.76 4.81
C ARG A 13 -2.22 10.24 5.16
N ASP A 14 -2.28 11.08 4.13
CA ASP A 14 -2.29 12.53 4.32
C ASP A 14 -3.53 12.93 5.15
N PRO A 15 -3.37 13.67 6.27
CA PRO A 15 -4.48 14.19 7.06
C PRO A 15 -5.49 15.03 6.25
N LEU A 16 -5.05 15.60 5.12
CA LEU A 16 -5.89 16.37 4.20
C LEU A 16 -6.80 15.51 3.32
N GLY A 17 -6.77 14.18 3.46
CA GLY A 17 -7.62 13.25 2.72
C GLY A 17 -7.20 13.05 1.26
N LEU A 18 -6.00 13.50 0.89
CA LEU A 18 -5.44 13.25 -0.43
C LEU A 18 -5.14 11.75 -0.61
N PRO A 19 -5.20 11.22 -1.85
CA PRO A 19 -4.91 9.81 -2.10
C PRO A 19 -3.45 9.44 -1.83
N GLN A 20 -2.58 10.43 -1.64
CA GLN A 20 -1.13 10.28 -1.50
C GLN A 20 -0.75 9.81 -0.08
N LEU A 21 0.33 9.03 0.02
CA LEU A 21 0.98 8.76 1.30
C LEU A 21 2.03 9.82 1.58
N ARG A 22 2.17 10.20 2.85
CA ARG A 22 3.19 11.13 3.33
C ARG A 22 4.06 10.45 4.37
N TRP A 23 5.35 10.80 4.39
CA TRP A 23 6.29 10.20 5.35
C TRP A 23 6.27 10.93 6.69
N TRP A 24 6.02 10.19 7.77
CA TRP A 24 6.21 10.60 9.17
C TRP A 24 7.57 10.11 9.66
N ASN A 25 8.36 10.98 10.28
CA ASN A 25 9.70 10.62 10.78
C ASN A 25 9.75 10.27 12.29
N GLY A 26 8.62 10.23 12.99
CA GLY A 26 8.57 10.08 14.45
C GLY A 26 8.32 11.40 15.21
N LEU A 27 8.56 12.55 14.57
CA LEU A 27 8.43 13.89 15.16
C LEU A 27 7.53 14.82 14.34
N SER A 28 7.63 14.75 13.01
CA SER A 28 6.87 15.58 12.08
C SER A 28 6.68 14.90 10.71
N TRP A 29 5.67 15.38 9.97
CA TRP A 29 5.50 15.04 8.57
C TRP A 29 6.58 15.71 7.72
N THR A 30 7.18 14.97 6.81
CA THR A 30 8.21 15.49 5.89
C THR A 30 7.62 15.87 4.53
N ASN A 31 8.43 16.39 3.61
CA ASN A 31 7.99 16.68 2.24
C ASN A 31 8.05 15.47 1.29
N ARG A 32 8.43 14.29 1.81
CA ARG A 32 8.41 13.06 1.02
C ARG A 32 6.97 12.59 0.88
N ILE A 33 6.51 12.53 -0.36
CA ILE A 33 5.17 12.09 -0.75
C ILE A 33 5.34 10.92 -1.71
N GLU A 34 4.53 9.89 -1.53
CA GLU A 34 4.39 8.79 -2.47
C GLU A 34 2.98 8.88 -3.04
N GLU A 35 2.88 9.12 -4.34
CA GLU A 35 1.62 8.95 -5.04
C GLU A 35 1.19 7.51 -4.79
N HIS A 36 -0.01 7.30 -4.26
CA HIS A 36 -0.53 5.96 -4.07
C HIS A 36 -0.69 5.38 -5.46
N ARG A 37 0.36 4.70 -5.94
CA ARG A 37 0.30 3.89 -7.14
C ARG A 37 -0.92 3.02 -6.89
N PRO A 38 -1.97 3.07 -7.72
CA PRO A 38 -2.97 2.02 -7.72
C PRO A 38 -2.25 0.82 -8.32
N GLU A 39 -1.28 0.27 -7.60
CA GLU A 39 -0.86 -1.10 -7.79
C GLU A 39 -2.03 -1.90 -7.23
N ILE A 40 -3.12 -1.92 -8.01
CA ILE A 40 -3.79 -3.18 -8.17
C ILE A 40 -2.66 -4.09 -8.62
N GLN A 41 -2.07 -4.80 -7.66
CA GLN A 41 -1.42 -6.06 -7.90
C GLN A 41 -2.54 -6.99 -8.38
N LEU A 42 -3.03 -6.74 -9.60
CA LEU A 42 -3.25 -7.81 -10.52
C LEU A 42 -1.84 -8.35 -10.73
N ALA A 43 -1.37 -9.19 -9.80
CA ALA A 43 -0.79 -10.42 -10.29
C ALA A 43 -1.90 -10.96 -11.17
N THR A 44 -1.86 -10.64 -12.47
CA THR A 44 -2.61 -11.35 -13.48
C THR A 44 -2.28 -12.80 -13.15
N PRO A 45 -3.20 -13.61 -12.62
CA PRO A 45 -2.96 -15.03 -12.70
C PRO A 45 -2.87 -15.25 -14.20
N GLU A 46 -1.66 -15.48 -14.70
CA GLU A 46 -1.45 -15.99 -16.05
C GLU A 46 -2.58 -16.99 -16.31
N PRO A 47 -3.41 -16.82 -17.35
CA PRO A 47 -4.49 -17.76 -17.60
C PRO A 47 -3.83 -19.13 -17.75
N ILE A 48 -4.03 -19.99 -16.75
CA ILE A 48 -3.64 -21.38 -16.83
C ILE A 48 -4.51 -21.94 -17.95
N ASP A 49 -3.97 -21.99 -19.17
CA ASP A 49 -4.65 -22.50 -20.34
C ASP A 49 -5.05 -23.95 -20.05
N SER A 50 -6.31 -24.11 -19.67
CA SER A 50 -6.90 -25.38 -19.23
C SER A 50 -7.44 -26.18 -20.42
N ARG A 51 -7.05 -25.88 -21.67
CA ARG A 51 -7.56 -26.55 -22.87
C ARG A 51 -6.84 -27.85 -23.24
N LEU A 52 -6.44 -28.64 -22.25
CA LEU A 52 -6.03 -30.03 -22.44
C LEU A 52 -6.76 -31.00 -21.49
N VAL A 53 -8.05 -30.77 -21.20
CA VAL A 53 -8.95 -31.92 -20.98
C VAL A 53 -9.35 -32.43 -22.37
N GLY A 54 -8.36 -33.04 -23.00
CA GLY A 54 -8.57 -33.89 -24.15
C GLY A 54 -9.38 -35.11 -23.74
N ALA A 55 -10.35 -35.43 -24.57
CA ALA A 55 -10.73 -36.79 -24.95
C ALA A 55 -10.78 -37.85 -23.83
N ARG A 56 -11.99 -38.29 -23.49
CA ARG A 56 -12.54 -39.61 -23.87
C ARG A 56 -13.88 -39.84 -23.17
#